data_AF-A0A6A7CBK8-F1
#
_entry.id   AF-A0A6A7CBK8-F1
#
_cell.length_a   1.000
_cell.length_b   1.000
_cell.length_c   1.000
_cell.angle_alpha   90.00
_cell.angle_beta   90.00
_cell.angle_gamma   90.00
#
_symmetry.space_group_name_H-M   'P 1'
#
loop_
_entity.id
_entity.type
_entity.pdbx_description
1 polymer ?
#
loop_
_entity_poly.entity_id
_entity_poly.type
_entity_poly.pdbx_seq_one_letter_code
_entity_poly.pdbx_strand_id
1 'polypeptide(L)'
;MHATLHCQCLQLACAVTDPLDALKTRARDGAHIAVQHHLYPSVKVAETPLMLRLDDGFEKRYLATCSRCRATFGYYLDKEQQPTGGTGRNGEILYVLPGVVPTEALSSAASQ
;
A
#
# COMPACT_ATOMS: atom_id res chain seq x y z
N MET A 1 15.28 7.41 -6.78
CA MET A 1 15.19 8.49 -5.76
C MET A 1 14.13 8.00 -4.78
N HIS A 2 14.48 7.68 -3.54
CA HIS A 2 13.53 7.01 -2.64
C HIS A 2 12.53 8.00 -2.03
N ALA A 3 11.31 7.53 -1.74
CA ALA A 3 10.32 8.27 -0.98
C ALA A 3 9.90 7.48 0.26
N THR A 4 9.73 8.20 1.37
CA THR A 4 9.19 7.65 2.61
C THR A 4 7.77 8.13 2.81
N LEU A 5 6.88 7.19 3.09
CA LEU A 5 5.45 7.38 3.19
C LEU A 5 5.02 7.23 4.64
N HIS A 6 4.22 8.18 5.10
CA HIS A 6 3.67 8.25 6.44
C HIS A 6 2.18 7.93 6.42
N CYS A 7 1.72 7.30 7.49
CA CYS A 7 0.31 7.24 7.82
C CYS A 7 -0.20 8.63 8.24
N GLN A 8 -1.53 8.83 8.21
CA GLN A 8 -2.18 10.07 8.65
C GLN A 8 -1.87 10.43 10.12
N CYS A 9 -1.55 9.45 10.96
CA CYS A 9 -1.09 9.68 12.34
C CYS A 9 0.43 9.92 12.45
N LEU A 10 1.08 10.26 11.32
CA LEU A 10 2.50 10.58 11.18
C LEU A 10 3.46 9.44 11.54
N GLN A 11 2.97 8.19 11.57
CA GLN A 11 3.86 7.03 11.68
C GLN A 11 4.50 6.73 10.34
N LEU A 12 5.81 6.58 10.32
CA LEU A 12 6.55 6.13 9.14
C LEU A 12 6.09 4.72 8.76
N ALA A 13 5.47 4.58 7.60
CA ALA A 13 4.75 3.37 7.19
C ALA A 13 5.51 2.55 6.17
N CYS A 14 6.05 3.20 5.13
CA CYS A 14 6.70 2.53 4.02
C CYS A 14 7.82 3.37 3.41
N ALA A 15 8.85 2.73 2.87
CA ALA A 15 9.77 3.35 1.92
C ALA A 15 9.59 2.70 0.53
N VAL A 16 9.64 3.50 -0.52
CA VAL A 16 9.57 3.08 -1.93
C VAL A 16 10.76 3.66 -2.70
N THR A 17 11.18 3.01 -3.78
CA THR A 17 12.40 3.39 -4.53
C THR A 17 12.24 4.58 -5.47
N ASP A 18 11.00 4.93 -5.81
CA ASP A 18 10.62 6.05 -6.66
C ASP A 18 9.65 6.99 -5.90
N PRO A 19 9.63 8.31 -6.24
CA PRO A 19 8.62 9.22 -5.74
C PRO A 19 7.20 8.72 -6.01
N LEU A 20 6.26 9.02 -5.10
CA LEU A 20 4.90 8.48 -5.16
C LEU A 20 4.18 8.85 -6.48
N ASP A 21 4.42 10.06 -6.99
CA ASP A 21 3.85 10.58 -8.24
C ASP A 21 4.47 9.96 -9.50
N ALA A 22 5.67 9.39 -9.41
CA ALA A 22 6.31 8.64 -10.49
C ALA A 22 5.81 7.18 -10.58
N LEU A 23 5.20 6.65 -9.52
CA LEU A 23 4.65 5.30 -9.52
C LEU A 23 3.39 5.22 -10.38
N LYS A 24 3.30 4.14 -11.17
CA LYS A 24 2.08 3.82 -11.91
C LYS A 24 0.91 3.62 -10.94
N THR A 25 -0.26 4.11 -11.32
CA THR A 25 -1.49 3.92 -10.56
C THR A 25 -2.36 2.82 -11.15
N ARG A 26 -2.98 2.03 -10.27
CA ARG A 26 -3.95 1.01 -10.64
C ARG A 26 -5.27 1.67 -11.03
N ALA A 27 -5.81 1.31 -12.18
CA ALA A 27 -7.06 1.91 -12.69
C ALA A 27 -8.29 1.70 -11.79
N ARG A 28 -8.33 0.59 -11.03
CA ARG A 28 -9.50 0.19 -10.24
C ARG A 28 -9.75 1.10 -9.03
N ASP A 29 -8.70 1.49 -8.31
CA ASP A 29 -8.81 2.20 -7.03
C ASP A 29 -7.75 3.29 -6.84
N GLY A 30 -7.03 3.64 -7.91
CA GLY A 30 -5.99 4.67 -7.90
C GLY A 30 -4.76 4.30 -7.07
N ALA A 31 -4.64 3.07 -6.59
CA ALA A 31 -3.50 2.67 -5.76
C ALA A 31 -2.19 2.75 -6.54
N HIS A 32 -1.15 3.35 -5.94
CA HIS A 32 0.19 3.35 -6.52
C HIS A 32 0.80 1.95 -6.43
N ILE A 33 1.42 1.50 -7.52
CA ILE A 33 1.98 0.17 -7.66
C ILE A 33 3.46 0.22 -7.27
N ALA A 34 3.78 -0.18 -6.03
CA ALA A 34 5.14 -0.23 -5.51
C ALA A 34 5.69 -1.67 -5.57
N VAL A 35 6.67 -1.91 -6.43
CA VAL A 35 7.33 -3.24 -6.60
C VAL A 35 8.59 -3.36 -5.72
N GLN A 36 9.20 -2.24 -5.37
CA GLN A 36 10.36 -2.18 -4.50
C GLN A 36 10.01 -1.30 -3.28
N HIS A 37 9.49 -1.95 -2.25
CA HIS A 37 9.06 -1.30 -1.02
C HIS A 37 9.61 -1.98 0.23
N HIS A 38 9.74 -1.20 1.29
CA HIS A 38 10.02 -1.67 2.64
C HIS A 38 8.89 -1.22 3.56
N LEU A 39 8.29 -2.14 4.32
CA LEU A 39 7.31 -1.81 5.35
C LEU A 39 8.02 -1.63 6.69
N TYR A 40 7.71 -0.54 7.37
CA TYR A 40 8.21 -0.29 8.73
C TYR A 40 7.36 -1.03 9.78
N PRO A 41 7.88 -1.26 11.00
CA PRO A 41 7.16 -1.99 12.07
C PRO A 41 5.82 -1.40 12.49
N SER A 42 5.57 -0.13 12.15
CA SER A 42 4.29 0.56 12.35
C SER A 42 3.18 0.00 11.45
N VAL A 43 3.50 -0.83 10.45
CA VAL A 43 2.54 -1.45 9.53
C VAL A 43 2.42 -2.93 9.83
N LYS A 44 1.17 -3.41 9.93
CA LYS A 44 0.82 -4.82 10.04
C LYS A 44 0.03 -5.22 8.80
N VAL A 45 0.46 -6.32 8.18
CA VAL A 45 -0.26 -6.93 7.06
C VAL A 45 -1.12 -8.05 7.61
N ALA A 46 -2.40 -8.07 7.26
CA ALA A 46 -3.31 -9.14 7.66
C ALA A 46 -2.86 -10.49 7.10
N GLU A 47 -3.03 -11.56 7.87
CA GLU A 47 -2.77 -12.94 7.44
C GLU A 47 -3.95 -13.53 6.65
N THR A 48 -5.16 -13.09 6.98
CA THR A 48 -6.39 -13.45 6.26
C THR A 48 -6.73 -12.35 5.25
N PRO A 49 -6.96 -12.68 3.97
CA PRO A 49 -7.33 -11.68 2.98
C PRO A 49 -8.78 -11.23 3.17
N LEU A 50 -9.02 -9.95 2.91
CA LEU A 50 -10.36 -9.44 2.64
C LEU A 50 -10.79 -9.91 1.24
N MET A 51 -11.92 -10.60 1.17
CA MET A 51 -12.56 -10.96 -0.09
C MET A 51 -13.46 -9.81 -0.55
N LEU A 52 -13.12 -9.21 -1.69
CA LEU A 52 -14.00 -8.25 -2.36
C LEU A 52 -14.76 -8.96 -3.47
N ARG A 53 -16.09 -8.76 -3.48
CA ARG A 53 -16.94 -9.14 -4.61
C ARG A 53 -17.01 -7.97 -5.58
N LEU A 54 -16.74 -8.26 -6.84
CA LEU A 54 -16.64 -7.31 -7.94
C LEU A 54 -17.55 -7.78 -9.07
N ASP A 55 -17.79 -6.91 -10.05
CA ASP A 55 -18.58 -7.26 -11.22
C ASP A 55 -17.90 -8.34 -12.08
N ASP A 56 -16.57 -8.37 -12.08
CA ASP A 56 -15.72 -9.29 -12.82
C ASP A 56 -15.23 -10.50 -12.00
N GLY A 57 -15.77 -10.71 -10.79
CA GLY A 57 -15.46 -11.85 -9.94
C GLY A 57 -15.07 -11.47 -8.52
N PHE A 58 -13.99 -12.05 -8.01
CA PHE A 58 -13.52 -11.82 -6.65
C PHE A 58 -12.07 -11.36 -6.62
N GLU A 59 -11.75 -10.51 -5.65
CA GLU A 59 -10.40 -10.02 -5.41
C GLU A 59 -10.02 -10.23 -3.95
N LYS A 60 -8.84 -10.81 -3.73
CA LYS A 60 -8.28 -11.07 -2.41
C LYS A 60 -7.27 -10.01 -2.05
N ARG A 61 -7.51 -9.29 -0.95
CA ARG A 61 -6.61 -8.23 -0.48
C ARG A 61 -6.09 -8.50 0.92
N TYR A 62 -4.78 -8.66 1.05
CA TYR A 62 -4.10 -8.69 2.35
C TYR A 62 -3.80 -7.26 2.78
N LEU A 63 -4.65 -6.71 3.66
CA LEU A 63 -4.59 -5.31 4.05
C LEU A 63 -3.33 -4.98 4.87
N ALA A 64 -2.64 -3.91 4.49
CA ALA A 64 -1.55 -3.31 5.25
C ALA A 64 -2.09 -2.11 6.05
N THR A 65 -2.04 -2.20 7.38
CA THR A 65 -2.69 -1.26 8.31
C THR A 65 -1.69 -0.68 9.30
N CYS A 66 -1.88 0.59 9.69
CA CYS A 66 -1.09 1.20 10.75
C CYS A 66 -1.44 0.58 12.12
N SER A 67 -0.44 0.16 12.89
CA SER A 67 -0.61 -0.40 14.22
C SER A 67 -1.14 0.62 15.25
N ARG A 68 -0.87 1.92 15.04
CA ARG A 68 -1.30 3.00 15.93
C ARG A 68 -2.75 3.41 15.70
N CYS A 69 -3.10 3.85 14.49
CA CYS A 69 -4.43 4.41 14.20
C CYS A 69 -5.35 3.45 13.42
N ARG A 70 -4.87 2.26 13.06
CA ARG A 70 -5.61 1.23 12.28
C ARG A 70 -6.02 1.63 10.87
N ALA A 71 -5.68 2.83 10.40
CA ALA A 71 -5.91 3.23 9.02
C ALA A 71 -5.23 2.25 8.04
N THR A 72 -5.94 1.89 6.97
CA THR A 72 -5.39 1.06 5.91
C THR A 72 -4.53 1.92 4.99
N PHE A 73 -3.27 1.54 4.86
CA PHE A 73 -2.25 2.23 4.06
C PHE A 73 -2.17 1.66 2.64
N GLY A 74 -2.42 0.36 2.50
CA GLY A 74 -2.29 -0.34 1.23
C GLY A 74 -2.73 -1.79 1.35
N TYR A 75 -2.46 -2.58 0.32
CA TYR A 75 -2.75 -4.00 0.33
C TYR A 75 -1.82 -4.77 -0.62
N TYR A 76 -1.76 -6.08 -0.42
CA TYR A 76 -1.19 -7.03 -1.37
C TYR A 76 -2.31 -7.87 -1.99
N LEU A 77 -2.16 -8.27 -3.25
CA LEU A 77 -3.05 -9.22 -3.89
C LEU A 77 -2.63 -10.67 -3.59
N ASP A 78 -3.55 -11.60 -3.75
CA ASP A 78 -3.24 -13.03 -3.73
C ASP A 78 -2.49 -13.44 -5.01
N LYS A 79 -1.59 -14.42 -4.91
CA LYS A 79 -0.88 -15.01 -6.05
C LYS A 79 -1.81 -15.64 -7.07
N GLU A 80 -3.00 -16.09 -6.65
CA GLU A 80 -4.05 -16.59 -7.58
C GLU A 80 -4.48 -15.54 -8.61
N GLN A 81 -4.25 -14.26 -8.32
CA GLN A 81 -4.61 -13.15 -9.21
C GLN A 81 -3.47 -12.76 -10.17
N GLN A 82 -2.38 -13.52 -10.19
CA GLN A 82 -1.26 -13.35 -11.11
C GLN A 82 -1.30 -14.41 -12.22
N PRO A 83 -0.78 -14.12 -13.43
CA PRO A 83 -0.74 -15.11 -14.52
C PRO A 83 0.03 -16.38 -14.17
N THR A 84 1.01 -16.29 -13.29
CA THR A 84 1.79 -17.44 -12.79
C THR A 84 1.01 -18.35 -11.85
N GLY A 85 -0.12 -17.88 -11.32
CA GLY A 85 -0.90 -18.55 -10.28
C GLY A 85 -0.14 -18.72 -8.96
N GLY A 86 -0.65 -19.61 -8.10
CA GLY A 86 -0.15 -19.88 -6.76
C GLY A 86 -1.22 -19.64 -5.71
N THR A 87 -0.86 -19.69 -4.43
CA THR A 87 -1.78 -19.37 -3.31
C THR A 87 -1.10 -18.46 -2.30
N GLY A 88 -1.91 -17.65 -1.61
CA GLY A 88 -1.45 -16.78 -0.55
C GLY A 88 -0.98 -15.42 -1.03
N ARG A 89 -0.50 -14.59 -0.10
CA ARG A 89 -0.09 -13.21 -0.37
C ARG A 89 1.06 -13.14 -1.37
N ASN A 90 0.90 -12.34 -2.43
CA ASN A 90 2.04 -11.87 -3.22
C ASN A 90 2.72 -10.71 -2.49
N GLY A 91 3.86 -10.97 -1.84
CA GLY A 91 4.59 -9.95 -1.07
C GLY A 91 5.42 -8.97 -1.90
N GLU A 92 5.50 -9.17 -3.21
CA GLU A 92 6.39 -8.42 -4.10
C GLU A 92 5.80 -7.07 -4.54
N ILE A 93 4.47 -6.94 -4.56
CA ILE A 93 3.81 -5.73 -5.06
C ILE A 93 2.87 -5.19 -3.99
N LEU A 94 3.24 -4.05 -3.42
CA LEU A 94 2.38 -3.29 -2.53
C LEU A 94 1.54 -2.29 -3.34
N TYR A 95 0.22 -2.40 -3.22
CA TYR A 95 -0.71 -1.42 -3.75
C TYR A 95 -0.97 -0.38 -2.66
N VAL A 96 -0.31 0.78 -2.78
CA VAL A 96 -0.39 1.87 -1.81
C VAL A 96 -1.64 2.69 -2.11
N LEU A 97 -2.57 2.77 -1.16
CA LEU A 97 -3.83 3.48 -1.38
C LEU A 97 -3.61 5.01 -1.43
N PRO A 98 -4.47 5.76 -2.14
CA PRO A 98 -4.50 7.21 -2.04
C PRO A 98 -4.71 7.67 -0.60
N GLY A 99 -4.12 8.82 -0.22
CA GLY A 99 -4.25 9.41 1.12
C GLY A 99 -3.13 9.06 2.10
N VAL A 100 -2.09 8.36 1.64
CA VAL A 100 -0.80 8.28 2.33
C VAL A 100 -0.02 9.58 2.17
N VAL A 101 0.76 9.95 3.17
CA VAL A 101 1.43 11.26 3.20
C VAL A 101 2.93 11.08 2.92
N PRO A 102 3.45 11.51 1.77
CA PRO A 102 4.88 11.45 1.53
C PRO A 102 5.62 12.46 2.42
N THR A 103 6.88 12.18 2.74
CA THR A 103 7.64 12.94 3.75
C THR A 103 7.83 14.40 3.35
N GLU A 104 8.06 14.65 2.07
CA GLU A 104 8.15 15.96 1.47
C GLU A 104 6.87 16.81 1.63
N ALA A 105 5.72 16.18 1.86
CA ALA A 105 4.46 16.87 2.12
C ALA A 105 4.22 17.19 3.61
N LEU A 106 5.06 16.69 4.52
CA LEU A 106 4.95 16.98 5.96
C LEU A 106 5.57 18.33 6.33
N SER A 107 6.63 18.75 5.64
CA SER A 107 7.31 20.02 5.87
C SER A 107 6.47 21.22 5.38
N SER A 108 5.69 21.04 4.32
CA SER A 108 4.81 22.07 3.76
C SER A 108 3.56 22.34 4.63
N ALA A 109 3.20 21.41 5.52
CA ALA A 109 2.09 21.57 6.46
C ALA A 109 2.45 22.36 7.73
N ALA A 110 3.74 22.54 8.03
CA ALA A 110 4.22 23.22 9.24
C ALA A 110 4.45 24.74 9.07
N SER A 111 4.19 25.27 7.87
CA SER A 111 4.41 26.69 7.51
C SER A 111 3.13 27.46 7.18
N GLN A 112 1.97 26.92 7.58
CA GLN A 112 0.65 27.58 7.49
C GLN A 112 0.08 27.74 8.89
#